data_AF-A0A532CNS4-F1
#
_entry.id   AF-A0A532CNS4-F1
#
_cell.length_a   1.000
_cell.length_b   1.000
_cell.length_c   1.000
_cell.angle_alpha   90.00
_cell.angle_beta   90.00
_cell.angle_gamma   90.00
#
_symmetry.space_group_name_H-M   'P 1'
#
loop_
_entity.id
_entity.type
_entity.pdbx_description
1 polymer ?
#
loop_
_entity_poly.entity_id
_entity_poly.type
_entity_poly.pdbx_seq_one_letter_code
_entity_poly.pdbx_strand_id
1 'polypeptide(L)'
;MNSFCCRLSRAALGLFVAAVLLSCEGSSPRIGLTFPAHGATNVSISSALTATFSEPMDASTFTAETFRLKDSAMNPVSGTVTVSGATMMFTPLTSLAGSTLYTATLTTGVKDLDGNALATPYMWSFTTGTLPDTTAPTVSTTGPPSGATNVSIFSALTATFSEPVNPATVTTATFTLKDNANNPVTGNITTNGVTVTFVFSSGTPLKLGTSYTATLTNGIKDLADNAMQTNFRWTFTTSAASSTGLVFPFNKDVPNTNADSVRFRWMNPHTNGLPIYGPNGNGVTYIWRVKPVHQMGYYTTMFWANDDGAGTINTFQWAGSLAPTYYGAHPYPDGGGNATTTHKWEISIEQDDFVNGVVVYDQWYTQALVAWGAPGVVKQHEFYWDLPNVNARHKVTRTTASPTWGDSNPPSPALTFGDAPWQPGNETCSCTLRGLQIYSVKLSESDILREIVSPLSTPAGATHIWYLNLNPTPDDILDKSGKGHHPSWVGNKRPTLFTE
;
A
#
# COMPACT_ATOMS: atom_id res chain seq x y z
N MET A 1 -41.28 7.34 4.94
CA MET A 1 -41.47 8.81 4.84
C MET A 1 -40.29 9.43 5.60
N ASN A 2 -39.27 10.04 5.00
CA ASN A 2 -39.07 10.56 3.65
C ASN A 2 -37.60 10.35 3.23
N SER A 3 -37.40 9.79 2.04
CA SER A 3 -36.28 10.17 1.16
C SER A 3 -36.64 11.47 0.45
N PHE A 4 -35.66 12.35 0.22
CA PHE A 4 -35.45 13.29 -0.92
C PHE A 4 -34.24 14.15 -0.49
N CYS A 5 -33.30 14.62 -1.31
CA CYS A 5 -32.85 14.39 -2.68
C CYS A 5 -31.76 15.44 -2.91
N CYS A 6 -30.54 15.09 -3.34
CA CYS A 6 -29.61 16.12 -3.80
C CYS A 6 -29.98 16.47 -5.25
N ARG A 7 -30.71 17.59 -5.46
CA ARG A 7 -31.03 18.11 -6.80
C ARG A 7 -29.84 18.91 -7.32
N LEU A 8 -29.31 18.54 -8.49
CA LEU A 8 -28.54 19.44 -9.33
C LEU A 8 -29.44 20.59 -9.81
N SER A 9 -29.01 21.83 -9.56
CA SER A 9 -29.51 23.01 -10.25
C SER A 9 -28.48 23.43 -11.30
N ARG A 10 -28.81 23.27 -12.59
CA ARG A 10 -28.07 23.87 -13.70
C ARG A 10 -28.26 25.40 -13.67
N ALA A 11 -27.18 26.16 -13.53
CA ALA A 11 -27.12 27.55 -13.95
C ALA A 11 -25.70 27.89 -14.49
N ALA A 12 -25.66 28.18 -15.79
CA ALA A 12 -24.71 28.99 -16.57
C ALA A 12 -23.18 28.91 -16.34
N LEU A 13 -22.51 28.51 -17.43
CA LEU A 13 -21.14 28.84 -17.89
C LEU A 13 -20.30 29.81 -17.03
N GLY A 14 -19.16 29.32 -16.55
CA GLY A 14 -18.09 30.15 -15.99
C GLY A 14 -16.99 29.28 -15.39
N LEU A 15 -15.86 29.20 -16.09
CA LEU A 15 -14.65 28.46 -15.78
C LEU A 15 -14.14 28.70 -14.34
N PHE A 16 -14.27 27.75 -13.41
CA PHE A 16 -13.39 27.54 -12.25
C PHE A 16 -13.71 26.17 -11.63
N VAL A 17 -12.77 25.23 -11.71
CA VAL A 17 -12.84 23.95 -10.98
C VAL A 17 -12.49 24.25 -9.52
N ALA A 18 -13.51 24.57 -8.71
CA ALA A 18 -13.39 24.44 -7.27
C ALA A 18 -13.56 22.96 -6.93
N ALA A 19 -12.52 22.35 -6.35
CA ALA A 19 -12.61 21.03 -5.74
C ALA A 19 -13.58 21.13 -4.54
N VAL A 20 -14.85 20.87 -4.79
CA VAL A 20 -15.80 20.56 -3.72
C VAL A 20 -15.47 19.15 -3.27
N LEU A 21 -14.89 19.04 -2.07
CA LEU A 21 -14.80 17.78 -1.34
C LEU A 21 -16.24 17.29 -1.13
N LEU A 22 -16.66 16.32 -1.94
CA LEU A 22 -17.83 15.50 -1.62
C LEU A 22 -17.40 14.53 -0.52
N SER A 23 -17.66 14.86 0.74
CA SER A 23 -17.68 13.86 1.82
C SER A 23 -18.98 13.04 1.67
N CYS A 24 -18.83 11.75 1.43
CA CYS A 24 -19.94 10.81 1.43
C CYS A 24 -20.06 10.20 2.84
N GLU A 25 -21.10 10.62 3.59
CA GLU A 25 -21.77 9.94 4.72
C GLU A 25 -20.96 9.52 5.99
N GLY A 26 -21.03 10.34 7.06
CA GLY A 26 -21.78 10.00 8.29
C GLY A 26 -21.23 8.98 9.31
N SER A 27 -19.93 8.73 9.40
CA SER A 27 -19.39 7.82 10.45
C SER A 27 -18.92 8.57 11.69
N SER A 28 -19.24 8.07 12.89
CA SER A 28 -18.63 8.55 14.13
C SER A 28 -17.09 8.46 14.08
N PRO A 29 -16.37 9.48 14.58
CA PRO A 29 -14.92 9.43 14.67
C PRO A 29 -14.45 8.23 15.49
N ARG A 30 -13.33 7.64 15.09
CA ARG A 30 -12.68 6.54 15.79
C ARG A 30 -11.29 6.96 16.23
N ILE A 31 -10.89 6.54 17.43
CA ILE A 31 -9.53 6.77 17.92
C ILE A 31 -8.59 5.80 17.22
N GLY A 32 -7.52 6.33 16.63
CA GLY A 32 -6.42 5.57 16.04
C GLY A 32 -5.36 5.23 17.08
N LEU A 33 -4.44 6.18 17.33
CA LEU A 33 -3.31 6.00 18.25
C LEU A 33 -3.38 7.04 19.37
N THR A 34 -2.89 6.66 20.56
CA THR A 34 -2.66 7.61 21.67
C THR A 34 -1.19 7.63 22.06
N PHE A 35 -0.73 8.80 22.47
CA PHE A 35 0.49 8.94 23.25
C PHE A 35 0.17 9.56 24.62
N PRO A 36 0.68 9.00 25.72
CA PRO A 36 1.28 7.67 25.80
C PRO A 36 0.31 6.58 25.36
N ALA A 37 0.85 5.46 24.86
CA ALA A 37 0.03 4.29 24.57
C ALA A 37 -0.63 3.78 25.85
N HIS A 38 -1.79 3.12 25.73
CA HIS A 38 -2.42 2.51 26.88
C HIS A 38 -1.47 1.51 27.56
N GLY A 39 -1.27 1.68 28.87
CA GLY A 39 -0.37 0.85 29.67
C GLY A 39 1.11 1.25 29.59
N ALA A 40 1.45 2.33 28.90
CA ALA A 40 2.83 2.82 28.84
C ALA A 40 3.38 3.11 30.24
N THR A 41 4.66 2.76 30.47
CA THR A 41 5.40 3.05 31.70
C THR A 41 6.59 3.95 31.40
N ASN A 42 7.17 4.55 32.43
CA ASN A 42 8.30 5.47 32.30
C ASN A 42 8.03 6.66 31.37
N VAL A 43 6.77 7.09 31.27
CA VAL A 43 6.41 8.29 30.51
C VAL A 43 7.04 9.50 31.18
N SER A 44 7.68 10.38 30.40
CA SER A 44 8.27 11.59 30.95
C SER A 44 7.23 12.45 31.67
N ILE A 45 7.64 13.04 32.79
CA ILE A 45 6.80 13.91 33.59
C ILE A 45 6.45 15.23 32.87
N SER A 46 7.16 15.59 31.80
CA SER A 46 6.91 16.80 31.00
C SER A 46 6.19 16.52 29.68
N SER A 47 5.88 15.25 29.36
CA SER A 47 5.29 14.91 28.07
C SER A 47 3.86 15.41 27.91
N ALA A 48 3.59 16.00 26.75
CA ALA A 48 2.23 16.17 26.24
C ALA A 48 1.60 14.83 25.87
N LEU A 49 0.27 14.76 25.91
CA LEU A 49 -0.52 13.61 25.49
C LEU A 49 -1.10 13.88 24.11
N THR A 50 -1.23 12.87 23.26
CA THR A 50 -1.90 12.99 21.97
C THR A 50 -2.91 11.87 21.73
N ALA A 51 -3.91 12.16 20.89
CA ALA A 51 -4.82 11.18 20.32
C ALA A 51 -5.06 11.51 18.85
N THR A 52 -4.92 10.53 17.96
CA THR A 52 -5.26 10.63 16.53
C THR A 52 -6.63 10.03 16.27
N PHE A 53 -7.38 10.62 15.34
CA PHE A 53 -8.73 10.23 14.97
C PHE A 53 -8.78 9.78 13.50
N SER A 54 -9.85 9.08 13.12
CA SER A 54 -10.12 8.68 11.73
C SER A 54 -10.36 9.84 10.77
N GLU A 55 -10.68 11.02 11.30
CA GLU A 55 -11.12 12.19 10.54
C GLU A 55 -10.84 13.49 11.31
N PRO A 56 -10.88 14.65 10.61
CA PRO A 56 -10.70 15.96 11.25
C PRO A 56 -11.74 16.25 12.34
N MET A 57 -11.28 16.78 13.46
CA MET A 57 -12.10 17.00 14.65
C MET A 57 -12.47 18.49 14.83
N ASP A 58 -13.66 18.76 15.40
CA ASP A 58 -14.04 20.11 15.81
C ASP A 58 -13.37 20.48 17.13
N ALA A 59 -12.35 21.34 17.03
CA ALA A 59 -11.57 21.84 18.16
C ALA A 59 -12.42 22.47 19.28
N SER A 60 -13.57 23.07 18.96
CA SER A 60 -14.44 23.73 19.94
C SER A 60 -15.12 22.75 20.90
N THR A 61 -15.18 21.47 20.53
CA THR A 61 -15.82 20.41 21.33
C THR A 61 -14.87 19.81 22.36
N PHE A 62 -13.59 20.18 22.34
CA PHE A 62 -12.58 19.75 23.31
C PHE A 62 -12.50 20.76 24.46
N THR A 63 -13.09 20.38 25.58
CA THR A 63 -13.23 21.18 26.81
C THR A 63 -12.70 20.39 28.00
N ALA A 64 -12.65 21.01 29.19
CA ALA A 64 -12.26 20.34 30.43
C ALA A 64 -13.27 19.24 30.86
N GLU A 65 -14.47 19.26 30.29
CA GLU A 65 -15.52 18.28 30.51
C GLU A 65 -15.39 17.09 29.55
N THR A 66 -14.96 17.35 28.31
CA THR A 66 -14.95 16.35 27.24
C THR A 66 -13.60 15.65 27.07
N PHE A 67 -12.50 16.30 27.44
CA PHE A 67 -11.20 15.67 27.66
C PHE A 67 -10.75 15.86 29.12
N ARG A 68 -10.37 14.77 29.77
CA ARG A 68 -9.97 14.77 31.18
C ARG A 68 -8.72 13.94 31.38
N LEU A 69 -7.77 14.46 32.16
CA LEU A 69 -6.64 13.70 32.70
C LEU A 69 -6.75 13.70 34.23
N LYS A 70 -6.68 12.53 34.85
CA LYS A 70 -6.73 12.37 36.31
C LYS A 70 -5.60 11.48 36.81
N ASP A 71 -5.09 11.77 38.00
CA ASP A 71 -4.17 10.87 38.70
C ASP A 71 -4.91 9.68 39.35
N SER A 72 -4.16 8.78 39.98
CA SER A 72 -4.69 7.61 40.69
C SER A 72 -5.57 7.96 41.89
N ALA A 73 -5.48 9.18 42.43
CA ALA A 73 -6.32 9.71 43.49
C ALA A 73 -7.55 10.47 42.94
N MET A 74 -7.79 10.41 41.63
CA MET A 74 -8.89 11.07 40.93
C MET A 74 -8.82 12.61 40.90
N ASN A 75 -7.66 13.19 41.23
CA ASN A 75 -7.43 14.62 41.10
C ASN A 75 -7.28 14.98 39.61
N PRO A 76 -7.94 16.04 39.12
CA PRO A 76 -7.78 16.49 37.74
C PRO A 76 -6.41 17.15 37.53
N VAL A 77 -5.78 16.86 36.39
CA VAL A 77 -4.60 17.56 35.91
C VAL A 77 -5.04 18.72 35.02
N SER A 78 -4.59 19.93 35.36
CA SER A 78 -4.85 21.11 34.53
C SER A 78 -3.89 21.15 33.34
N GLY A 79 -4.40 21.53 32.18
CA GLY A 79 -3.64 21.60 30.94
C GLY A 79 -4.43 22.32 29.85
N THR A 80 -3.80 22.43 28.69
CA THR A 80 -4.42 23.03 27.49
C THR A 80 -4.60 21.96 26.44
N VAL A 81 -5.74 21.97 25.74
CA VAL A 81 -5.98 21.11 24.58
C VAL A 81 -5.83 21.94 23.31
N THR A 82 -5.08 21.41 22.36
CA THR A 82 -5.00 21.92 20.98
C THR A 82 -5.40 20.82 20.01
N VAL A 83 -6.08 21.18 18.92
CA VAL A 83 -6.52 20.24 17.90
C VAL A 83 -6.09 20.76 16.54
N SER A 84 -5.46 19.90 15.74
CA SER A 84 -5.02 20.19 14.38
C SER A 84 -5.38 19.03 13.47
N GLY A 85 -6.33 19.26 12.56
CA GLY A 85 -6.89 18.21 11.70
C GLY A 85 -7.47 17.07 12.53
N ALA A 86 -6.95 15.86 12.34
CA ALA A 86 -7.39 14.66 13.03
C ALA A 86 -6.60 14.36 14.31
N THR A 87 -5.82 15.31 14.85
CA THR A 87 -4.95 15.08 16.01
C THR A 87 -5.24 16.06 17.13
N MET A 88 -5.49 15.54 18.33
CA MET A 88 -5.56 16.29 19.58
C MET A 88 -4.24 16.18 20.34
N MET A 89 -3.84 17.26 20.99
CA MET A 89 -2.72 17.31 21.93
C MET A 89 -3.15 18.00 23.23
N PHE A 90 -2.90 17.36 24.37
CA PHE A 90 -3.05 17.94 25.69
C PHE A 90 -1.68 18.21 26.33
N THR A 91 -1.43 19.46 26.69
CA THR A 91 -0.20 19.89 27.36
C THR A 91 -0.50 20.24 28.82
N PRO A 92 -0.01 19.45 29.79
CA PRO A 92 -0.12 19.79 31.22
C PRO A 92 0.46 21.18 31.52
N LEU A 93 -0.19 21.96 32.39
CA LEU A 93 0.33 23.28 32.82
C LEU A 93 1.56 23.17 33.72
N THR A 94 1.67 22.06 34.43
CA THR A 94 2.78 21.73 35.32
C THR A 94 3.23 20.31 35.03
N SER A 95 4.51 20.02 35.26
CA SER A 95 5.02 18.65 35.18
C SER A 95 4.15 17.70 36.02
N LEU A 96 3.86 16.54 35.44
CA LEU A 96 3.15 15.47 36.11
C LEU A 96 3.97 14.96 37.31
N ALA A 97 3.30 14.41 38.31
CA ALA A 97 3.99 13.73 39.40
C ALA A 97 4.69 12.48 38.86
N GLY A 98 5.89 12.20 39.37
CA GLY A 98 6.64 11.01 38.98
C GLY A 98 6.05 9.73 39.56
N SER A 99 6.33 8.58 38.94
CA SER A 99 5.86 7.26 39.39
C SER A 99 4.36 7.19 39.64
N THR A 100 3.56 7.94 38.88
CA THR A 100 2.13 8.13 39.11
C THR A 100 1.34 7.59 37.92
N LEU A 101 0.30 6.80 38.23
CA LEU A 101 -0.67 6.33 37.24
C LEU A 101 -1.64 7.46 36.91
N TYR A 102 -1.76 7.78 35.63
CA TYR A 102 -2.72 8.72 35.09
C TYR A 102 -3.72 8.01 34.20
N THR A 103 -4.97 8.50 34.17
CA THR A 103 -6.03 8.06 33.27
C THR A 103 -6.56 9.25 32.50
N ALA A 104 -6.44 9.18 31.17
CA ALA A 104 -7.04 10.11 30.25
C ALA A 104 -8.41 9.60 29.78
N THR A 105 -9.36 10.50 29.55
CA THR A 105 -10.72 10.19 29.14
C THR A 105 -11.19 11.18 28.09
N LEU A 106 -11.62 10.65 26.95
CA LEU A 106 -12.41 11.33 25.93
C LEU A 106 -13.86 10.90 26.07
N THR A 107 -14.78 11.85 26.21
CA THR A 107 -16.22 11.56 26.30
C THR A 107 -16.86 11.53 24.91
N THR A 108 -18.12 11.11 24.81
CA THR A 108 -18.94 11.25 23.60
C THR A 108 -19.28 12.71 23.26
N GLY A 109 -18.84 13.68 24.07
CA GLY A 109 -19.03 15.10 23.78
C GLY A 109 -18.07 15.66 22.72
N VAL A 110 -16.96 14.99 22.42
CA VAL A 110 -16.06 15.41 21.32
C VAL A 110 -16.63 14.97 19.97
N LYS A 111 -16.55 15.85 18.96
CA LYS A 111 -17.18 15.66 17.64
C LYS A 111 -16.23 15.96 16.49
N ASP A 112 -16.54 15.39 15.33
CA ASP A 112 -15.95 15.79 14.05
C ASP A 112 -16.51 17.13 13.54
N LEU A 113 -16.01 17.57 12.39
CA LEU A 113 -16.47 18.81 11.73
C LEU A 113 -17.90 18.72 11.17
N ASP A 114 -18.44 17.51 10.97
CA ASP A 114 -19.80 17.26 10.51
C ASP A 114 -20.79 17.14 11.69
N GLY A 115 -20.29 17.20 12.92
CA GLY A 115 -21.06 17.15 14.16
C GLY A 115 -21.32 15.76 14.71
N ASN A 116 -20.70 14.69 14.16
CA ASN A 116 -20.85 13.35 14.71
C ASN A 116 -19.97 13.18 15.95
N ALA A 117 -20.59 12.66 17.01
CA ALA A 117 -19.91 12.36 18.26
C ALA A 117 -19.12 11.05 18.18
N LEU A 118 -18.09 10.93 19.04
CA LEU A 118 -17.54 9.61 19.38
C LEU A 118 -18.67 8.66 19.79
N ALA A 119 -18.66 7.44 19.24
CA ALA A 119 -19.68 6.44 19.51
C ALA A 119 -19.73 6.01 20.98
N THR A 120 -18.56 5.90 21.62
CA THR A 120 -18.39 5.55 23.03
C THR A 120 -17.26 6.37 23.64
N PRO A 121 -17.28 6.65 24.96
CA PRO A 121 -16.12 7.23 25.62
C PRO A 121 -14.87 6.37 25.42
N TYR A 122 -13.72 7.01 25.31
CA TYR A 122 -12.43 6.34 25.17
C TYR A 122 -11.55 6.69 26.37
N MET A 123 -11.03 5.66 27.03
CA MET A 123 -10.17 5.81 28.21
C MET A 123 -8.86 5.08 27.99
N TRP A 124 -7.77 5.71 28.39
CA TRP A 124 -6.47 5.05 28.46
C TRP A 124 -5.69 5.53 29.67
N SER A 125 -4.84 4.67 30.18
CA SER A 125 -3.95 4.97 31.29
C SER A 125 -2.48 4.80 30.93
N PHE A 126 -1.61 5.47 31.68
CA PHE A 126 -0.16 5.36 31.60
C PHE A 126 0.48 5.73 32.94
N THR A 127 1.73 5.30 33.16
CA THR A 127 2.49 5.57 34.38
C THR A 127 3.72 6.41 34.05
N THR A 128 3.89 7.53 34.76
CA THR A 128 5.06 8.40 34.63
C THR A 128 6.31 7.76 35.22
N GLY A 129 7.47 8.09 34.64
CA GLY A 129 8.79 7.88 35.24
C GLY A 129 9.09 8.93 36.30
N THR A 130 10.37 9.08 36.68
CA THR A 130 10.80 10.04 37.71
C THR A 130 11.45 11.30 37.14
N LEU A 131 11.81 11.31 35.85
CA LEU A 131 12.59 12.37 35.22
C LEU A 131 11.88 12.93 33.97
N PRO A 132 12.14 14.22 33.63
CA PRO A 132 11.78 14.76 32.32
C PRO A 132 12.53 14.05 31.20
N ASP A 133 11.94 14.02 30.01
CA ASP A 133 12.64 13.64 28.80
C ASP A 133 13.57 14.78 28.36
N THR A 134 14.79 14.42 28.00
CA THR A 134 15.82 15.35 27.49
C THR A 134 16.42 14.83 26.17
N THR A 135 15.89 13.73 25.65
CA THR A 135 16.33 13.11 24.41
C THR A 135 15.70 13.87 23.25
N ALA A 136 16.51 14.27 22.28
CA ALA A 136 15.98 14.93 21.09
C ALA A 136 15.49 13.88 20.07
N PRO A 137 14.40 14.16 19.33
CA PRO A 137 13.92 13.24 18.31
C PRO A 137 14.93 13.15 17.16
N THR A 138 15.16 11.94 16.67
CA THR A 138 16.04 11.65 15.52
C THR A 138 15.28 10.97 14.40
N VAL A 139 15.71 11.14 13.14
CA VAL A 139 15.09 10.45 12.00
C VAL A 139 15.66 9.05 11.89
N SER A 140 14.80 8.04 12.02
CA SER A 140 15.13 6.62 11.91
C SER A 140 15.15 6.14 10.47
N THR A 141 14.15 6.51 9.66
CA THR A 141 14.05 6.12 8.24
C THR A 141 13.38 7.20 7.40
N THR A 142 13.61 7.15 6.08
CA THR A 142 12.98 8.04 5.09
C THR A 142 12.43 7.24 3.92
N GLY A 143 11.33 7.73 3.35
CA GLY A 143 10.77 7.29 2.08
C GLY A 143 10.70 8.47 1.12
N PRO A 144 11.29 8.41 -0.09
CA PRO A 144 12.27 7.42 -0.53
C PRO A 144 13.53 7.42 0.37
N PRO A 145 14.28 6.30 0.41
CA PRO A 145 15.59 6.28 1.08
C PRO A 145 16.55 7.33 0.53
N SER A 146 17.44 7.84 1.38
CA SER A 146 18.47 8.80 0.96
C SER A 146 19.33 8.23 -0.18
N GLY A 147 19.46 9.02 -1.26
CA GLY A 147 20.19 8.64 -2.47
C GLY A 147 19.40 7.78 -3.45
N ALA A 148 18.11 7.50 -3.21
CA ALA A 148 17.31 6.70 -4.13
C ALA A 148 17.24 7.33 -5.53
N THR A 149 17.36 6.50 -6.56
CA THR A 149 17.19 6.87 -7.98
C THR A 149 15.95 6.18 -8.55
N ASN A 150 15.48 6.62 -9.72
CA ASN A 150 14.28 6.09 -10.38
C ASN A 150 13.01 6.14 -9.53
N VAL A 151 12.92 7.12 -8.64
CA VAL A 151 11.74 7.34 -7.79
C VAL A 151 10.55 7.75 -8.67
N SER A 152 9.37 7.21 -8.38
CA SER A 152 8.13 7.61 -9.07
C SER A 152 7.83 9.08 -8.79
N ILE A 153 7.32 9.79 -9.80
CA ILE A 153 6.98 11.21 -9.64
C ILE A 153 5.74 11.43 -8.75
N PHE A 154 5.08 10.34 -8.35
CA PHE A 154 4.00 10.30 -7.36
C PHE A 154 4.40 9.66 -6.02
N SER A 155 5.67 9.27 -5.81
CA SER A 155 6.09 8.63 -4.56
C SER A 155 5.86 9.55 -3.36
N ALA A 156 5.11 9.06 -2.37
CA ALA A 156 4.94 9.75 -1.10
C ALA A 156 6.30 9.97 -0.42
N LEU A 157 6.46 11.14 0.20
CA LEU A 157 7.68 11.50 0.90
C LEU A 157 7.44 11.43 2.42
N THR A 158 8.16 10.56 3.11
CA THR A 158 7.96 10.26 4.53
C THR A 158 9.26 10.32 5.33
N ALA A 159 9.15 10.61 6.62
CA ALA A 159 10.22 10.43 7.59
C ALA A 159 9.67 9.89 8.90
N THR A 160 10.31 8.84 9.42
CA THR A 160 9.94 8.19 10.68
C THR A 160 10.93 8.60 11.76
N PHE A 161 10.44 9.06 12.90
CA PHE A 161 11.25 9.50 14.03
C PHE A 161 11.50 8.38 15.07
N SER A 162 12.53 8.54 15.89
CA SER A 162 12.87 7.65 17.01
C SER A 162 11.81 7.66 18.13
N GLU A 163 11.01 8.71 18.16
CA GLU A 163 9.97 8.95 19.16
C GLU A 163 8.87 9.85 18.58
N PRO A 164 7.71 9.97 19.25
CA PRO A 164 6.64 10.85 18.80
C PRO A 164 7.04 12.33 18.80
N VAL A 165 6.80 12.99 17.66
CA VAL A 165 7.00 14.43 17.47
C VAL A 165 5.73 15.22 17.75
N ASN A 166 5.88 16.45 18.24
CA ASN A 166 4.79 17.40 18.43
C ASN A 166 4.23 17.83 17.06
N PRO A 167 2.98 17.48 16.73
CA PRO A 167 2.38 17.80 15.44
C PRO A 167 2.34 19.30 15.13
N ALA A 168 2.23 20.17 16.15
CA ALA A 168 2.19 21.62 15.97
C ALA A 168 3.54 22.19 15.46
N THR A 169 4.64 21.47 15.68
CA THR A 169 5.98 21.84 15.18
C THR A 169 6.28 21.27 13.81
N VAL A 170 5.44 20.37 13.30
CA VAL A 170 5.56 19.74 11.99
C VAL A 170 4.71 20.53 11.00
N THR A 171 5.35 21.42 10.25
CA THR A 171 4.69 22.36 9.33
C THR A 171 5.43 22.39 7.99
N THR A 172 4.88 23.08 7.01
CA THR A 172 5.55 23.33 5.72
C THR A 172 6.81 24.21 5.85
N ALA A 173 7.03 24.86 7.00
CA ALA A 173 8.27 25.57 7.31
C ALA A 173 9.35 24.64 7.88
N THR A 174 8.96 23.57 8.58
CA THR A 174 9.89 22.64 9.22
C THR A 174 10.12 21.36 8.44
N PHE A 175 9.25 21.03 7.48
CA PHE A 175 9.45 19.99 6.48
C PHE A 175 9.30 20.58 5.07
N THR A 176 10.42 20.75 4.39
CA THR A 176 10.48 21.35 3.04
C THR A 176 11.01 20.36 2.01
N LEU A 177 10.61 20.56 0.76
CA LEU A 177 11.12 19.82 -0.40
C LEU A 177 11.52 20.82 -1.48
N LYS A 178 12.69 20.64 -2.07
CA LYS A 178 13.19 21.50 -3.16
C LYS A 178 13.77 20.68 -4.30
N ASP A 179 13.63 21.16 -5.53
CA ASP A 179 14.32 20.60 -6.68
C ASP A 179 15.81 21.01 -6.72
N ASN A 180 16.57 20.46 -7.66
CA ASN A 180 17.99 20.75 -7.87
C ASN A 180 18.29 22.21 -8.24
N ALA A 181 17.30 22.96 -8.72
CA ALA A 181 17.37 24.40 -8.97
C ALA A 181 16.92 25.23 -7.74
N ASN A 182 16.75 24.58 -6.58
CA ASN A 182 16.34 25.17 -5.31
C ASN A 182 14.92 25.77 -5.33
N ASN A 183 14.09 25.39 -6.30
CA ASN A 183 12.68 25.77 -6.31
C ASN A 183 11.91 24.93 -5.28
N PRO A 184 11.04 25.54 -4.45
CA PRO A 184 10.23 24.81 -3.49
C PRO A 184 9.15 23.99 -4.20
N VAL A 185 8.92 22.77 -3.71
CA VAL A 185 7.72 21.97 -4.02
C VAL A 185 6.69 22.24 -2.93
N THR A 186 5.48 22.59 -3.33
CA THR A 186 4.38 22.89 -2.40
C THR A 186 3.56 21.64 -2.08
N GLY A 187 3.27 21.45 -0.80
CA GLY A 187 2.46 20.34 -0.32
C GLY A 187 1.95 20.61 1.09
N ASN A 188 1.13 19.69 1.56
CA ASN A 188 0.64 19.64 2.93
C ASN A 188 1.47 18.65 3.73
N ILE A 189 1.59 18.85 5.04
CA ILE A 189 2.23 17.89 5.93
C ILE A 189 1.17 17.22 6.79
N THR A 190 1.22 15.90 6.86
CA THR A 190 0.44 15.10 7.80
C THR A 190 1.36 14.33 8.72
N THR A 191 0.89 13.96 9.90
CA THR A 191 1.67 13.13 10.85
C THR A 191 0.73 12.24 11.64
N ASN A 192 1.20 11.03 11.94
CA ASN A 192 0.54 10.12 12.88
C ASN A 192 1.21 10.12 14.27
N GLY A 193 2.08 11.10 14.53
CA GLY A 193 2.88 11.23 15.75
C GLY A 193 4.31 10.78 15.56
N VAL A 194 4.58 9.64 14.92
CA VAL A 194 5.94 9.11 14.73
C VAL A 194 6.44 9.26 13.29
N THR A 195 5.53 9.14 12.32
CA THR A 195 5.82 9.30 10.90
C THR A 195 5.19 10.60 10.40
N VAL A 196 6.03 11.46 9.83
CA VAL A 196 5.60 12.66 9.10
C VAL A 196 5.57 12.36 7.61
N THR A 197 4.52 12.80 6.92
CA THR A 197 4.30 12.58 5.50
C THR A 197 4.09 13.92 4.81
N PHE A 198 4.85 14.16 3.75
CA PHE A 198 4.64 15.27 2.83
C PHE A 198 3.70 14.80 1.72
N VAL A 199 2.54 15.43 1.64
CA VAL A 199 1.48 15.17 0.68
C VAL A 199 1.51 16.27 -0.38
N PHE A 200 1.78 15.91 -1.64
CA PHE A 200 1.78 16.87 -2.73
C PHE A 200 0.42 17.55 -2.88
N SER A 201 0.45 18.85 -3.21
CA SER A 201 -0.76 19.58 -3.57
C SER A 201 -1.38 18.90 -4.81
N SER A 202 -2.71 18.71 -4.80
CA SER A 202 -3.44 17.85 -5.75
C SER A 202 -2.98 18.02 -7.21
N GLY A 203 -2.45 16.93 -7.77
CA GLY A 203 -2.28 16.74 -9.22
C GLY A 203 -0.99 17.29 -9.84
N THR A 204 -0.06 17.88 -9.09
CA THR A 204 1.25 18.27 -9.68
C THR A 204 2.32 17.25 -9.29
N PRO A 205 2.65 16.27 -10.15
CA PRO A 205 3.73 15.34 -9.87
C PRO A 205 5.08 16.05 -9.75
N LEU A 206 6.05 15.35 -9.19
CA LEU A 206 7.45 15.75 -9.31
C LEU A 206 7.87 15.76 -10.80
N LYS A 207 8.90 16.53 -11.13
CA LYS A 207 9.46 16.56 -12.48
C LYS A 207 10.23 15.26 -12.74
N LEU A 208 10.20 14.75 -13.96
CA LEU A 208 11.02 13.61 -14.37
C LEU A 208 12.52 13.95 -14.30
N GLY A 209 13.35 12.95 -14.00
CA GLY A 209 14.81 13.01 -14.02
C GLY A 209 15.41 14.06 -13.10
N THR A 210 14.65 14.48 -12.07
CA THR A 210 14.98 15.63 -11.25
C THR A 210 15.39 15.16 -9.87
N SER A 211 16.55 15.64 -9.40
CA SER A 211 16.97 15.43 -8.02
C SER A 211 16.24 16.39 -7.09
N TYR A 212 15.74 15.86 -6.00
CA TYR A 212 15.06 16.58 -4.94
C TYR A 212 15.83 16.46 -3.63
N THR A 213 15.79 17.52 -2.83
CA THR A 213 16.30 17.55 -1.47
C THR A 213 15.16 17.84 -0.51
N ALA A 214 14.86 16.88 0.35
CA ALA A 214 13.96 17.06 1.47
C ALA A 214 14.75 17.53 2.70
N THR A 215 14.19 18.47 3.47
CA THR A 215 14.81 19.03 4.68
C THR A 215 13.81 19.05 5.82
N LEU A 216 14.16 18.39 6.91
CA LEU A 216 13.54 18.56 8.22
C LEU A 216 14.43 19.51 9.03
N THR A 217 13.86 20.61 9.50
CA THR A 217 14.61 21.59 10.28
C THR A 217 14.69 21.21 11.76
N ASN A 218 15.64 21.80 12.47
CA ASN A 218 15.71 21.72 13.94
C ASN A 218 14.55 22.40 14.68
N GLY A 219 13.56 22.95 13.98
CA GLY A 219 12.32 23.45 14.57
C GLY A 219 11.31 22.35 14.95
N ILE A 220 11.51 21.11 14.49
CA ILE A 220 10.68 19.96 14.90
C ILE A 220 11.08 19.54 16.31
N LYS A 221 10.08 19.36 17.17
CA LYS A 221 10.26 18.97 18.57
C LYS A 221 9.49 17.69 18.90
N ASP A 222 9.91 17.00 19.95
CA ASP A 222 9.15 15.91 20.56
C ASP A 222 7.98 16.43 21.42
N LEU A 223 7.29 15.52 22.11
CA LEU A 223 6.20 15.86 23.03
C LEU A 223 6.66 16.39 24.39
N ALA A 224 7.96 16.37 24.69
CA ALA A 224 8.59 16.97 25.86
C ALA A 224 9.26 18.33 25.57
N ASP A 225 9.07 18.87 24.36
CA ASP A 225 9.63 20.12 23.84
C ASP A 225 11.15 20.09 23.54
N ASN A 226 11.76 18.90 23.44
CA ASN A 226 13.13 18.77 22.95
C ASN A 226 13.16 18.92 21.42
N ALA A 227 13.95 19.87 20.94
CA ALA A 227 14.14 20.10 19.51
C ALA A 227 15.13 19.11 18.90
N MET A 228 14.91 18.74 17.63
CA MET A 228 15.93 18.08 16.81
C MET A 228 17.26 18.84 16.92
N GLN A 229 18.38 18.14 17.12
CA GLN A 229 19.68 18.80 17.34
C GLN A 229 20.21 19.53 16.10
N THR A 230 19.95 18.99 14.91
CA THR A 230 20.39 19.55 13.63
C THR A 230 19.32 19.36 12.55
N ASN A 231 19.43 20.13 11.46
CA ASN A 231 18.59 19.88 10.28
C ASN A 231 18.95 18.53 9.67
N PHE A 232 17.95 17.70 9.40
CA PHE A 232 18.11 16.45 8.68
C PHE A 232 17.77 16.65 7.21
N ARG A 233 18.63 16.16 6.31
CA ARG A 233 18.45 16.29 4.86
C ARG A 233 18.65 14.94 4.19
N TRP A 234 17.81 14.64 3.20
CA TRP A 234 18.03 13.53 2.30
C TRP A 234 17.69 13.92 0.88
N THR A 235 18.27 13.18 -0.06
CA THR A 235 18.10 13.42 -1.49
C THR A 235 17.51 12.19 -2.16
N PHE A 236 16.81 12.39 -3.27
CA PHE A 236 16.38 11.33 -4.17
C PHE A 236 16.23 11.89 -5.58
N THR A 237 16.25 11.03 -6.59
CA THR A 237 16.12 11.42 -8.00
C THR A 237 14.95 10.67 -8.62
N THR A 238 14.02 11.43 -9.22
CA THR A 238 12.88 10.87 -9.93
C THR A 238 13.30 10.19 -11.24
N SER A 239 12.48 9.26 -11.72
CA SER A 239 12.70 8.59 -13.00
C SER A 239 12.90 9.58 -14.15
N ALA A 240 13.94 9.39 -14.96
CA ALA A 240 14.26 10.22 -16.12
C ALA A 240 13.30 10.04 -17.31
N ALA A 241 12.46 9.00 -17.26
CA ALA A 241 11.45 8.73 -18.27
C ALA A 241 10.08 8.55 -17.62
N SER A 242 9.04 8.99 -18.33
CA SER A 242 7.66 8.67 -18.00
C SER A 242 7.51 7.16 -17.89
N SER A 243 6.91 6.70 -16.80
CA SER A 243 6.65 5.28 -16.65
C SER A 243 5.37 4.92 -17.37
N THR A 244 5.43 3.88 -18.20
CA THR A 244 4.25 3.39 -18.91
C THR A 244 3.67 2.17 -18.23
N GLY A 245 2.44 1.85 -18.59
CA GLY A 245 1.78 0.63 -18.16
C GLY A 245 0.63 0.24 -19.07
N LEU A 246 -0.04 -0.83 -18.67
CA LEU A 246 -1.16 -1.43 -19.37
C LEU A 246 -2.41 -1.20 -18.54
N VAL A 247 -3.35 -0.41 -19.05
CA VAL A 247 -4.68 -0.26 -18.45
C VAL A 247 -5.57 -1.35 -19.04
N PHE A 248 -5.81 -2.38 -18.23
CA PHE A 248 -6.78 -3.42 -18.56
C PHE A 248 -8.19 -2.87 -18.35
N PRO A 249 -9.09 -3.05 -19.35
CA PRO A 249 -10.44 -2.55 -19.25
C PRO A 249 -11.21 -3.27 -18.14
N PHE A 250 -12.28 -2.62 -17.69
CA PHE A 250 -13.31 -3.21 -16.85
C PHE A 250 -14.04 -4.36 -17.58
N ASN A 251 -14.59 -5.32 -16.82
CA ASN A 251 -15.43 -6.40 -17.34
C ASN A 251 -16.50 -5.88 -18.32
N LYS A 252 -16.69 -6.57 -19.45
CA LYS A 252 -17.42 -5.97 -20.56
C LYS A 252 -18.94 -6.06 -20.40
N ASP A 253 -19.58 -4.90 -20.44
CA ASP A 253 -20.88 -4.63 -21.10
C ASP A 253 -20.85 -4.99 -22.61
N VAL A 254 -20.28 -6.14 -23.00
CA VAL A 254 -20.33 -6.61 -24.39
C VAL A 254 -20.57 -8.11 -24.45
N PRO A 255 -21.39 -8.56 -25.41
CA PRO A 255 -21.62 -9.96 -25.74
C PRO A 255 -20.41 -10.86 -25.54
N ASN A 256 -20.63 -11.88 -24.71
CA ASN A 256 -19.80 -13.06 -24.51
C ASN A 256 -19.41 -13.70 -25.85
N THR A 257 -18.35 -13.21 -26.46
CA THR A 257 -17.68 -13.88 -27.58
C THR A 257 -16.24 -14.10 -27.18
N ASN A 258 -15.78 -15.34 -27.28
CA ASN A 258 -14.45 -15.78 -26.88
C ASN A 258 -13.29 -15.00 -27.56
N ALA A 259 -13.55 -14.09 -28.51
CA ALA A 259 -12.54 -13.30 -29.23
C ALA A 259 -12.03 -12.04 -28.48
N ASP A 260 -12.61 -11.70 -27.33
CA ASP A 260 -12.39 -10.42 -26.64
C ASP A 260 -11.31 -10.43 -25.54
N SER A 261 -10.44 -11.45 -25.50
CA SER A 261 -9.41 -11.55 -24.47
C SER A 261 -8.43 -10.37 -24.49
N VAL A 262 -8.12 -9.85 -23.30
CA VAL A 262 -7.13 -8.80 -23.06
C VAL A 262 -6.06 -9.35 -22.12
N ARG A 263 -5.29 -10.33 -22.59
CA ARG A 263 -4.15 -10.91 -21.85
C ARG A 263 -2.92 -11.08 -22.70
N PHE A 264 -1.76 -11.13 -22.04
CA PHE A 264 -0.53 -11.65 -22.63
C PHE A 264 -0.09 -12.92 -21.90
N ARG A 265 0.63 -13.78 -22.62
CA ARG A 265 1.08 -15.07 -22.09
C ARG A 265 2.49 -15.45 -22.52
N TRP A 266 3.17 -16.21 -21.67
CA TRP A 266 4.31 -17.05 -22.05
C TRP A 266 3.81 -18.47 -22.24
N MET A 267 4.06 -19.04 -23.42
CA MET A 267 3.79 -20.44 -23.71
C MET A 267 5.02 -21.27 -23.36
N ASN A 268 4.80 -22.42 -22.73
CA ASN A 268 5.83 -23.38 -22.32
C ASN A 268 6.99 -22.77 -21.52
N PRO A 269 6.75 -21.95 -20.48
CA PRO A 269 7.82 -21.31 -19.71
C PRO A 269 8.80 -22.32 -19.09
N HIS A 270 8.36 -23.55 -18.80
CA HIS A 270 9.23 -24.62 -18.30
C HIS A 270 10.41 -24.93 -19.24
N THR A 271 10.21 -25.04 -20.55
CA THR A 271 11.31 -25.37 -21.48
C THR A 271 12.36 -24.27 -21.55
N ASN A 272 11.99 -23.05 -21.14
CA ASN A 272 12.87 -21.89 -21.06
C ASN A 272 13.37 -21.64 -19.62
N GLY A 273 13.38 -22.68 -18.77
CA GLY A 273 13.97 -22.62 -17.42
C GLY A 273 13.04 -22.06 -16.34
N LEU A 274 11.73 -21.96 -16.59
CA LEU A 274 10.74 -21.48 -15.61
C LEU A 274 9.59 -22.48 -15.39
N PRO A 275 9.87 -23.67 -14.82
CA PRO A 275 8.80 -24.57 -14.36
C PRO A 275 8.03 -23.94 -13.18
N ILE A 276 6.87 -24.51 -12.84
CA ILE A 276 5.95 -23.97 -11.81
C ILE A 276 6.61 -23.61 -10.48
N TYR A 277 7.60 -24.40 -10.06
CA TYR A 277 8.32 -24.21 -8.79
C TYR A 277 9.79 -23.86 -8.99
N GLY A 278 10.13 -23.33 -10.16
CA GLY A 278 11.50 -23.01 -10.55
C GLY A 278 12.39 -24.25 -10.77
N PRO A 279 13.57 -24.04 -11.36
CA PRO A 279 14.51 -25.12 -11.67
C PRO A 279 14.84 -25.95 -10.43
N ASN A 280 14.65 -27.27 -10.52
CA ASN A 280 14.86 -28.23 -9.41
C ASN A 280 14.06 -27.92 -8.12
N GLY A 281 13.00 -27.10 -8.21
CA GLY A 281 12.21 -26.67 -7.06
C GLY A 281 12.87 -25.57 -6.21
N ASN A 282 13.93 -24.94 -6.71
CA ASN A 282 14.61 -23.80 -6.05
C ASN A 282 13.75 -22.53 -5.99
N GLY A 283 12.55 -22.58 -6.57
CA GLY A 283 11.54 -21.56 -6.51
C GLY A 283 11.56 -20.57 -7.65
N VAL A 284 10.54 -19.74 -7.68
CA VAL A 284 10.33 -18.67 -8.64
C VAL A 284 9.78 -17.46 -7.89
N THR A 285 10.16 -16.26 -8.35
CA THR A 285 9.69 -15.00 -7.80
C THR A 285 9.15 -14.13 -8.91
N TYR A 286 7.90 -13.69 -8.77
CA TYR A 286 7.24 -12.74 -9.65
C TYR A 286 7.09 -11.43 -8.90
N ILE A 287 7.44 -10.30 -9.51
CA ILE A 287 7.26 -8.96 -8.94
C ILE A 287 6.54 -8.10 -9.97
N TRP A 288 5.50 -7.38 -9.58
CA TRP A 288 4.83 -6.43 -10.45
C TRP A 288 4.23 -5.27 -9.67
N ARG A 289 3.86 -4.20 -10.38
CA ARG A 289 3.07 -3.10 -9.83
C ARG A 289 1.68 -3.13 -10.42
N VAL A 290 0.69 -2.97 -9.56
CA VAL A 290 -0.72 -2.96 -9.95
C VAL A 290 -1.45 -1.81 -9.27
N LYS A 291 -2.34 -1.16 -10.00
CA LYS A 291 -3.33 -0.23 -9.46
C LYS A 291 -4.71 -0.83 -9.76
N PRO A 292 -5.34 -1.54 -8.80
CA PRO A 292 -6.65 -2.12 -9.01
C PRO A 292 -7.70 -1.01 -9.07
N VAL A 293 -8.63 -1.12 -10.01
CA VAL A 293 -9.81 -0.27 -10.12
C VAL A 293 -11.01 -1.09 -9.72
N HIS A 294 -11.88 -0.53 -8.88
CA HIS A 294 -13.01 -1.28 -8.33
C HIS A 294 -13.89 -1.83 -9.45
N GLN A 295 -14.19 -3.13 -9.37
CA GLN A 295 -15.24 -3.74 -10.16
C GLN A 295 -16.13 -4.68 -9.37
N MET A 296 -17.34 -4.87 -9.86
CA MET A 296 -18.29 -5.81 -9.29
C MET A 296 -17.96 -7.23 -9.79
N GLY A 297 -17.72 -8.17 -8.86
CA GLY A 297 -17.54 -9.59 -9.17
C GLY A 297 -16.09 -10.07 -9.19
N TYR A 298 -15.84 -11.13 -9.96
CA TYR A 298 -14.56 -11.81 -10.04
C TYR A 298 -13.51 -11.02 -10.81
N TYR A 299 -12.27 -11.20 -10.40
CA TYR A 299 -11.12 -10.41 -10.79
C TYR A 299 -9.92 -11.35 -10.91
N THR A 300 -9.03 -11.07 -11.86
CA THR A 300 -7.78 -11.82 -12.01
C THR A 300 -6.59 -10.87 -12.07
N THR A 301 -5.37 -11.40 -12.10
CA THR A 301 -4.20 -10.59 -12.41
C THR A 301 -3.15 -11.47 -13.04
N MET A 302 -2.81 -12.59 -12.39
CA MET A 302 -1.74 -13.49 -12.79
C MET A 302 -2.11 -14.94 -12.53
N PHE A 303 -1.77 -15.83 -13.47
CA PHE A 303 -1.92 -17.27 -13.34
C PHE A 303 -0.78 -18.05 -14.02
N TRP A 304 -0.33 -19.12 -13.37
CA TRP A 304 0.49 -20.18 -13.96
C TRP A 304 -0.29 -21.49 -13.93
N ALA A 305 -0.49 -22.17 -15.07
CA ALA A 305 -1.09 -23.51 -15.11
C ALA A 305 -0.80 -24.28 -16.41
N ASN A 306 -1.44 -25.44 -16.57
CA ASN A 306 -1.48 -26.18 -17.84
C ASN A 306 -2.38 -25.51 -18.89
N ASP A 307 -1.86 -25.40 -20.10
CA ASP A 307 -2.54 -24.99 -21.33
C ASP A 307 -2.82 -26.24 -22.19
N ASP A 308 -3.85 -26.22 -23.03
CA ASP A 308 -4.19 -27.30 -23.96
C ASP A 308 -3.18 -27.45 -25.11
N GLY A 309 -2.23 -26.51 -25.22
CA GLY A 309 -1.16 -26.52 -26.23
C GLY A 309 -1.67 -26.20 -27.64
N ALA A 310 -2.96 -25.93 -27.81
CA ALA A 310 -3.59 -25.66 -29.10
C ALA A 310 -3.50 -24.19 -29.50
N GLY A 311 -2.98 -23.32 -28.62
CA GLY A 311 -2.75 -21.91 -28.92
C GLY A 311 -4.04 -21.10 -29.05
N THR A 312 -5.19 -21.65 -28.65
CA THR A 312 -6.48 -20.97 -28.72
C THR A 312 -6.61 -19.89 -27.62
N ILE A 313 -7.80 -19.29 -27.49
CA ILE A 313 -8.12 -18.25 -26.51
C ILE A 313 -8.65 -18.82 -25.18
N ASN A 314 -9.16 -20.05 -25.16
CA ASN A 314 -9.71 -20.74 -23.98
C ASN A 314 -8.88 -21.99 -23.69
N THR A 315 -7.67 -21.81 -23.17
CA THR A 315 -6.67 -22.87 -23.23
C THR A 315 -6.31 -23.49 -21.89
N PHE A 316 -6.74 -22.94 -20.74
CA PHE A 316 -6.37 -23.54 -19.46
C PHE A 316 -7.18 -24.79 -19.19
N GLN A 317 -6.51 -25.92 -18.97
CA GLN A 317 -7.16 -27.18 -18.64
C GLN A 317 -7.37 -27.29 -17.13
N TRP A 318 -8.59 -26.96 -16.68
CA TRP A 318 -9.02 -27.13 -15.29
C TRP A 318 -9.60 -28.52 -15.01
N ALA A 319 -10.08 -29.23 -16.06
CA ALA A 319 -10.83 -30.48 -15.94
C ALA A 319 -9.99 -31.73 -16.26
N GLY A 320 -9.41 -32.36 -15.23
CA GLY A 320 -9.29 -33.81 -15.19
C GLY A 320 -8.20 -34.52 -16.03
N SER A 321 -7.14 -33.85 -16.48
CA SER A 321 -5.99 -34.55 -17.07
C SER A 321 -4.62 -34.17 -16.48
N LEU A 322 -3.82 -35.23 -16.26
CA LEU A 322 -2.37 -35.39 -16.01
C LEU A 322 -1.55 -34.45 -15.10
N ALA A 323 -2.07 -33.33 -14.59
CA ALA A 323 -1.63 -32.63 -13.37
C ALA A 323 -2.36 -31.28 -13.33
N PRO A 324 -3.48 -31.12 -12.59
CA PRO A 324 -4.22 -29.86 -12.50
C PRO A 324 -3.50 -28.88 -11.55
N THR A 325 -2.23 -28.61 -11.81
CA THR A 325 -1.37 -27.83 -10.93
C THR A 325 -1.32 -26.40 -11.43
N TYR A 326 -1.80 -25.49 -10.59
CA TYR A 326 -1.87 -24.07 -10.88
C TYR A 326 -1.69 -23.24 -9.61
N TYR A 327 -1.22 -22.01 -9.80
CA TYR A 327 -1.45 -20.96 -8.81
C TYR A 327 -1.77 -19.65 -9.51
N GLY A 328 -2.53 -18.81 -8.82
CA GLY A 328 -2.82 -17.44 -9.22
C GLY A 328 -2.73 -16.50 -8.03
N ALA A 329 -2.58 -15.22 -8.32
CA ALA A 329 -2.62 -14.16 -7.32
C ALA A 329 -3.42 -12.97 -7.86
N HIS A 330 -4.48 -12.58 -7.15
CA HIS A 330 -5.41 -11.53 -7.58
C HIS A 330 -6.34 -11.09 -6.44
N PRO A 331 -7.11 -10.00 -6.63
CA PRO A 331 -8.29 -9.70 -5.82
C PRO A 331 -9.37 -10.79 -5.90
N TYR A 332 -10.06 -11.04 -4.77
CA TYR A 332 -11.18 -11.97 -4.65
C TYR A 332 -12.42 -11.30 -4.03
N PRO A 333 -13.64 -11.49 -4.58
CA PRO A 333 -14.90 -11.02 -3.98
C PRO A 333 -15.22 -11.75 -2.68
N ASP A 334 -15.14 -11.02 -1.57
CA ASP A 334 -15.49 -11.54 -0.24
C ASP A 334 -16.96 -11.96 -0.21
N GLY A 335 -17.23 -13.26 -0.30
CA GLY A 335 -18.58 -13.83 -0.41
C GLY A 335 -18.99 -14.35 -1.80
N GLY A 336 -18.03 -14.62 -2.70
CA GLY A 336 -18.28 -15.43 -3.90
C GLY A 336 -18.98 -14.69 -5.05
N GLY A 337 -18.64 -13.41 -5.25
CA GLY A 337 -19.02 -12.66 -6.46
C GLY A 337 -20.35 -11.91 -6.42
N ASN A 338 -21.01 -11.76 -5.26
CA ASN A 338 -22.27 -11.00 -5.17
C ASN A 338 -22.03 -9.47 -5.23
N ALA A 339 -23.05 -8.71 -5.65
CA ALA A 339 -22.97 -7.30 -6.10
C ALA A 339 -22.57 -6.22 -5.05
N THR A 340 -22.18 -6.61 -3.83
CA THR A 340 -21.90 -5.70 -2.70
C THR A 340 -20.51 -5.92 -2.08
N THR A 341 -19.61 -6.65 -2.74
CA THR A 341 -18.48 -7.29 -2.08
C THR A 341 -17.20 -6.45 -2.13
N THR A 342 -16.68 -6.13 -0.94
CA THR A 342 -15.29 -5.72 -0.74
C THR A 342 -14.36 -6.82 -1.28
N HIS A 343 -13.28 -6.47 -1.99
CA HIS A 343 -12.28 -7.46 -2.40
C HIS A 343 -11.24 -7.71 -1.31
N LYS A 344 -10.72 -8.94 -1.23
CA LYS A 344 -9.51 -9.28 -0.47
C LYS A 344 -8.39 -9.75 -1.40
N TRP A 345 -7.14 -9.67 -0.99
CA TRP A 345 -6.03 -10.24 -1.75
C TRP A 345 -5.99 -11.76 -1.59
N GLU A 346 -5.72 -12.47 -2.68
CA GLU A 346 -5.86 -13.91 -2.75
C GLU A 346 -4.64 -14.59 -3.37
N ILE A 347 -4.35 -15.81 -2.92
CA ILE A 347 -3.67 -16.84 -3.71
C ILE A 347 -4.68 -17.95 -4.00
N SER A 348 -4.97 -18.20 -5.27
CA SER A 348 -5.75 -19.37 -5.70
C SER A 348 -4.80 -20.53 -5.97
N ILE A 349 -4.98 -21.65 -5.29
CA ILE A 349 -4.15 -22.85 -5.42
C ILE A 349 -4.87 -24.08 -4.87
N GLU A 350 -4.58 -25.27 -5.40
CA GLU A 350 -5.22 -26.52 -4.94
C GLU A 350 -6.76 -26.54 -5.10
N GLN A 351 -7.31 -25.77 -6.05
CA GLN A 351 -8.77 -25.60 -6.22
C GLN A 351 -9.45 -24.88 -5.04
N ASP A 352 -8.69 -24.05 -4.34
CA ASP A 352 -9.14 -23.32 -3.16
C ASP A 352 -8.59 -21.88 -3.17
N ASP A 353 -9.29 -20.98 -2.49
CA ASP A 353 -9.06 -19.53 -2.57
C ASP A 353 -8.62 -18.99 -1.19
N PHE A 354 -7.33 -18.67 -1.04
CA PHE A 354 -6.77 -18.23 0.24
C PHE A 354 -6.63 -16.72 0.29
N VAL A 355 -7.48 -16.06 1.10
CA VAL A 355 -7.57 -14.60 1.17
C VAL A 355 -6.97 -13.99 2.43
N ASN A 356 -6.39 -12.79 2.31
CA ASN A 356 -6.00 -11.93 3.43
C ASN A 356 -5.98 -10.45 3.01
N GLY A 357 -6.32 -9.54 3.93
CA GLY A 357 -6.28 -8.09 3.70
C GLY A 357 -7.33 -7.58 2.72
N VAL A 358 -7.88 -6.40 3.00
CA VAL A 358 -8.84 -5.74 2.11
C VAL A 358 -8.10 -5.02 0.98
N VAL A 359 -8.59 -5.15 -0.25
CA VAL A 359 -8.14 -4.35 -1.39
C VAL A 359 -8.69 -2.94 -1.25
N VAL A 360 -7.79 -1.96 -1.31
CA VAL A 360 -8.16 -0.55 -1.44
C VAL A 360 -7.92 -0.17 -2.88
N TYR A 361 -8.95 0.31 -3.55
CA TYR A 361 -8.88 0.62 -4.98
C TYR A 361 -8.21 1.97 -5.23
N ASP A 362 -7.86 2.18 -6.50
CA ASP A 362 -7.32 3.44 -7.01
C ASP A 362 -5.99 3.88 -6.36
N GLN A 363 -5.27 2.94 -5.77
CA GLN A 363 -3.90 3.13 -5.29
C GLN A 363 -2.93 2.13 -5.89
N TRP A 364 -1.66 2.52 -5.97
CA TRP A 364 -0.60 1.66 -6.47
C TRP A 364 -0.12 0.70 -5.39
N TYR A 365 0.03 -0.54 -5.79
CA TYR A 365 0.64 -1.61 -5.02
C TYR A 365 1.88 -2.13 -5.72
N THR A 366 2.89 -2.51 -4.93
CA THR A 366 4.00 -3.35 -5.40
C THR A 366 3.81 -4.73 -4.79
N GLN A 367 3.72 -5.73 -5.66
CA GLN A 367 3.36 -7.09 -5.28
C GLN A 367 4.49 -8.06 -5.59
N ALA A 368 4.56 -9.15 -4.83
CA ALA A 368 5.41 -10.27 -5.15
C ALA A 368 4.72 -11.60 -4.86
N LEU A 369 4.79 -12.54 -5.80
CA LEU A 369 4.42 -13.95 -5.57
C LEU A 369 5.69 -14.79 -5.61
N VAL A 370 5.89 -15.60 -4.58
CA VAL A 370 7.02 -16.52 -4.44
C VAL A 370 6.47 -17.94 -4.32
N ALA A 371 6.93 -18.86 -5.16
CA ALA A 371 6.51 -20.27 -5.12
C ALA A 371 7.75 -21.19 -5.15
N TRP A 372 7.83 -22.20 -4.28
CA TRP A 372 8.98 -23.11 -4.22
C TRP A 372 8.67 -24.51 -3.69
N GLY A 373 9.59 -25.44 -3.91
CA GLY A 373 9.56 -26.81 -3.37
C GLY A 373 10.02 -27.83 -4.41
N ALA A 374 11.02 -28.63 -4.04
CA ALA A 374 11.55 -29.72 -4.86
C ALA A 374 10.53 -30.85 -5.07
N PRO A 375 10.72 -31.71 -6.09
CA PRO A 375 9.92 -32.93 -6.24
C PRO A 375 9.90 -33.76 -4.95
N GLY A 376 8.73 -34.25 -4.55
CA GLY A 376 8.52 -35.00 -3.32
C GLY A 376 8.54 -34.17 -2.03
N VAL A 377 8.76 -32.86 -2.12
CA VAL A 377 8.72 -31.91 -0.99
C VAL A 377 7.45 -31.08 -1.08
N VAL A 378 6.85 -30.79 0.08
CA VAL A 378 5.68 -29.91 0.18
C VAL A 378 5.99 -28.54 -0.43
N LYS A 379 5.07 -28.05 -1.27
CA LYS A 379 5.22 -26.79 -1.97
C LYS A 379 4.76 -25.64 -1.10
N GLN A 380 5.36 -24.49 -1.34
CA GLN A 380 5.18 -23.30 -0.51
C GLN A 380 4.96 -22.09 -1.39
N HIS A 381 4.07 -21.20 -0.93
CA HIS A 381 3.67 -19.98 -1.62
C HIS A 381 3.61 -18.82 -0.65
N GLU A 382 4.07 -17.67 -1.10
CA GLU A 382 3.87 -16.40 -0.41
C GLU A 382 3.47 -15.33 -1.42
N PHE A 383 2.40 -14.61 -1.13
CA PHE A 383 1.95 -13.47 -1.92
C PHE A 383 1.92 -12.22 -1.04
N TYR A 384 2.78 -11.28 -1.39
CA TYR A 384 2.89 -9.96 -0.81
C TYR A 384 2.15 -9.00 -1.72
N TRP A 385 1.20 -8.22 -1.21
CA TRP A 385 0.42 -7.29 -2.04
C TRP A 385 0.79 -5.82 -1.83
N ASP A 386 1.50 -5.47 -0.77
CA ASP A 386 1.79 -4.07 -0.40
C ASP A 386 3.23 -3.90 0.10
N LEU A 387 4.20 -4.30 -0.73
CA LEU A 387 5.61 -4.12 -0.43
C LEU A 387 5.96 -2.61 -0.31
N PRO A 388 6.84 -2.21 0.63
CA PRO A 388 7.78 -3.05 1.39
C PRO A 388 7.23 -3.66 2.69
N ASN A 389 5.92 -3.63 2.94
CA ASN A 389 5.34 -4.26 4.12
C ASN A 389 5.34 -5.78 3.95
N VAL A 390 6.13 -6.46 4.79
CA VAL A 390 6.36 -7.93 4.73
C VAL A 390 5.70 -8.69 5.88
N ASN A 391 5.04 -7.98 6.78
CA ASN A 391 4.39 -8.57 7.94
C ASN A 391 3.16 -9.43 7.53
N ALA A 392 2.70 -10.30 8.42
CA ALA A 392 1.61 -11.24 8.15
C ALA A 392 0.26 -10.59 7.78
N ARG A 393 0.06 -9.29 8.04
CA ARG A 393 -1.13 -8.56 7.60
C ARG A 393 -1.04 -8.06 6.16
N HIS A 394 0.12 -8.17 5.51
CA HIS A 394 0.37 -7.73 4.14
C HIS A 394 0.81 -8.89 3.22
N LYS A 395 0.62 -10.15 3.69
CA LYS A 395 0.87 -11.34 2.88
C LYS A 395 -0.11 -12.50 3.12
N VAL A 396 -0.30 -13.33 2.11
CA VAL A 396 -0.88 -14.67 2.21
C VAL A 396 0.28 -15.67 2.16
N THR A 397 0.26 -16.69 3.03
CA THR A 397 1.21 -17.80 2.99
C THR A 397 0.44 -19.11 2.89
N ARG A 398 0.84 -19.98 1.96
CA ARG A 398 0.20 -21.28 1.74
C ARG A 398 1.23 -22.39 1.56
N THR A 399 1.08 -23.44 2.37
CA THR A 399 1.75 -24.73 2.24
C THR A 399 0.79 -25.71 1.58
N THR A 400 1.18 -26.39 0.50
CA THR A 400 0.31 -27.38 -0.15
C THR A 400 0.03 -28.57 0.76
N ALA A 401 -1.12 -29.20 0.61
CA ALA A 401 -1.50 -30.38 1.37
C ALA A 401 -0.72 -31.63 0.93
N SER A 402 -0.48 -31.79 -0.39
CA SER A 402 0.24 -32.94 -0.94
C SER A 402 1.71 -32.60 -1.27
N PRO A 403 2.70 -33.43 -0.84
CA PRO A 403 4.10 -33.29 -1.23
C PRO A 403 4.38 -33.51 -2.71
N THR A 404 3.49 -34.22 -3.41
CA THR A 404 3.65 -34.54 -4.84
C THR A 404 2.88 -33.59 -5.76
N TRP A 405 2.14 -32.64 -5.19
CA TRP A 405 1.42 -31.65 -5.97
C TRP A 405 2.42 -30.83 -6.81
N GLY A 406 2.20 -30.79 -8.13
CA GLY A 406 3.04 -30.01 -9.05
C GLY A 406 4.43 -30.58 -9.32
N ASP A 407 4.71 -31.83 -8.92
CA ASP A 407 5.96 -32.52 -9.25
C ASP A 407 6.11 -32.81 -10.74
N SER A 408 4.98 -33.07 -11.40
CA SER A 408 4.93 -33.22 -12.85
C SER A 408 4.60 -31.87 -13.47
N ASN A 409 5.53 -31.37 -14.30
CA ASN A 409 5.20 -30.22 -15.12
C ASN A 409 4.10 -30.64 -16.11
N PRO A 410 3.05 -29.82 -16.28
CA PRO A 410 2.13 -30.02 -17.37
C PRO A 410 2.83 -30.09 -18.72
N PRO A 411 2.28 -30.83 -19.70
CA PRO A 411 2.90 -30.99 -21.02
C PRO A 411 2.95 -29.68 -21.81
N SER A 412 2.09 -28.71 -21.51
CA SER A 412 2.08 -27.40 -22.16
C SER A 412 1.77 -26.29 -21.17
N PRO A 413 2.69 -25.86 -20.28
CA PRO A 413 2.39 -24.82 -19.30
C PRO A 413 2.19 -23.45 -19.95
N ALA A 414 1.45 -22.57 -19.28
CA ALA A 414 1.38 -21.16 -19.59
C ALA A 414 1.44 -20.30 -18.33
N LEU A 415 2.04 -19.12 -18.48
CA LEU A 415 2.00 -18.02 -17.52
C LEU A 415 1.26 -16.86 -18.18
N THR A 416 0.29 -16.27 -17.49
CA THR A 416 -0.61 -15.25 -18.07
C THR A 416 -0.81 -14.07 -17.14
N PHE A 417 -1.04 -12.90 -17.73
CA PHE A 417 -1.53 -11.70 -17.05
C PHE A 417 -2.62 -11.01 -17.88
N GLY A 418 -3.66 -10.51 -17.22
CA GLY A 418 -4.65 -9.60 -17.81
C GLY A 418 -6.11 -10.07 -17.74
N ASP A 419 -6.42 -11.32 -18.09
CA ASP A 419 -7.76 -11.91 -17.94
C ASP A 419 -7.69 -13.41 -17.61
N ALA A 420 -8.80 -13.96 -17.10
CA ALA A 420 -8.86 -15.35 -16.71
C ALA A 420 -8.95 -16.22 -17.96
N PRO A 421 -8.08 -17.23 -18.12
CA PRO A 421 -8.03 -18.02 -19.33
C PRO A 421 -9.25 -18.89 -19.63
N TRP A 422 -10.09 -19.20 -18.63
CA TRP A 422 -11.32 -19.97 -18.77
C TRP A 422 -12.56 -19.11 -19.02
N GLN A 423 -12.51 -17.82 -18.68
CA GLN A 423 -13.63 -16.90 -18.86
C GLN A 423 -13.18 -15.54 -19.44
N PRO A 424 -12.59 -15.51 -20.65
CA PRO A 424 -12.07 -14.27 -21.21
C PRO A 424 -13.15 -13.19 -21.33
N GLY A 425 -12.79 -11.96 -20.97
CA GLY A 425 -13.69 -10.80 -21.01
C GLY A 425 -14.64 -10.64 -19.82
N ASN A 426 -14.83 -11.67 -18.98
CA ASN A 426 -15.70 -11.61 -17.79
C ASN A 426 -14.95 -11.64 -16.46
N GLU A 427 -13.69 -12.07 -16.47
CA GLU A 427 -12.80 -12.03 -15.31
C GLU A 427 -11.52 -11.33 -15.73
N THR A 428 -11.63 -10.03 -15.98
CA THR A 428 -10.50 -9.18 -16.38
C THR A 428 -9.80 -8.58 -15.17
N CYS A 429 -8.53 -8.24 -15.31
CA CYS A 429 -7.75 -7.61 -14.27
C CYS A 429 -8.23 -6.21 -13.93
N SER A 430 -9.13 -5.54 -14.65
CA SER A 430 -9.66 -4.19 -14.30
C SER A 430 -8.67 -3.27 -13.56
N CYS A 431 -7.43 -3.20 -14.05
CA CYS A 431 -6.27 -2.69 -13.32
C CYS A 431 -5.37 -1.91 -14.26
N THR A 432 -4.52 -1.06 -13.70
CA THR A 432 -3.30 -0.66 -14.39
C THR A 432 -2.13 -1.53 -13.92
N LEU A 433 -1.41 -2.16 -14.85
CA LEU A 433 -0.25 -3.03 -14.56
C LEU A 433 1.03 -2.46 -15.17
N ARG A 434 2.14 -2.53 -14.43
CA ARG A 434 3.50 -2.27 -14.95
C ARG A 434 4.57 -2.93 -14.09
N GLY A 435 5.85 -2.68 -14.38
CA GLY A 435 6.92 -3.03 -13.44
C GLY A 435 7.16 -4.53 -13.29
N LEU A 436 6.95 -5.33 -14.35
CA LEU A 436 6.96 -6.78 -14.26
C LEU A 436 8.39 -7.35 -14.30
N GLN A 437 8.68 -8.19 -13.33
CA GLN A 437 9.96 -8.86 -13.14
C GLN A 437 9.68 -10.31 -12.79
N ILE A 438 10.44 -11.23 -13.37
CA ILE A 438 10.32 -12.67 -13.09
C ILE A 438 11.73 -13.20 -12.88
N TYR A 439 11.94 -13.87 -11.76
CA TYR A 439 13.22 -14.49 -11.39
C TYR A 439 13.02 -16.00 -11.28
N SER A 440 13.89 -16.76 -11.93
CA SER A 440 13.86 -18.23 -11.91
C SER A 440 14.48 -18.83 -10.63
N VAL A 441 14.28 -18.15 -9.50
CA VAL A 441 14.73 -18.57 -8.16
C VAL A 441 13.79 -17.99 -7.10
N LYS A 442 13.71 -18.63 -5.93
CA LYS A 442 13.19 -18.00 -4.72
C LYS A 442 14.16 -16.90 -4.27
N LEU A 443 13.77 -15.64 -4.44
CA LEU A 443 14.48 -14.53 -3.83
C LEU A 443 14.25 -14.54 -2.30
N SER A 444 15.25 -14.07 -1.56
CA SER A 444 15.04 -13.75 -0.15
C SER A 444 14.17 -12.50 -0.01
N GLU A 445 13.52 -12.31 1.14
CA GLU A 445 12.72 -11.11 1.40
C GLU A 445 13.56 -9.83 1.24
N SER A 446 14.79 -9.83 1.75
CA SER A 446 15.72 -8.70 1.59
C SER A 446 16.15 -8.48 0.14
N ASP A 447 16.25 -9.53 -0.67
CA ASP A 447 16.48 -9.37 -2.11
C ASP A 447 15.26 -8.76 -2.79
N ILE A 448 14.04 -9.25 -2.52
CA ILE A 448 12.80 -8.68 -3.07
C ILE A 448 12.74 -7.18 -2.77
N LEU A 449 12.99 -6.77 -1.52
CA LEU A 449 12.95 -5.36 -1.12
C LEU A 449 14.00 -4.49 -1.84
N ARG A 450 15.12 -5.06 -2.27
CA ARG A 450 16.12 -4.34 -3.09
C ARG A 450 15.73 -4.31 -4.57
N GLU A 451 15.23 -5.41 -5.09
CA GLU A 451 14.82 -5.58 -6.49
C GLU A 451 13.60 -4.72 -6.86
N ILE A 452 12.65 -4.48 -5.94
CA ILE A 452 11.53 -3.56 -6.19
C ILE A 452 11.97 -2.10 -6.37
N VAL A 453 13.12 -1.72 -5.81
CA VAL A 453 13.68 -0.36 -5.90
C VAL A 453 14.60 -0.25 -7.12
N SER A 454 15.49 -1.21 -7.27
CA SER A 454 16.48 -1.25 -8.34
C SER A 454 16.60 -2.70 -8.83
N PRO A 455 15.88 -3.09 -9.89
CA PRO A 455 16.00 -4.40 -10.48
C PRO A 455 17.45 -4.70 -10.89
N LEU A 456 17.86 -5.96 -10.74
CA LEU A 456 19.20 -6.49 -10.95
C LEU A 456 20.26 -5.96 -9.96
N SER A 457 19.85 -5.34 -8.84
CA SER A 457 20.80 -4.80 -7.86
C SER A 457 21.40 -5.86 -6.93
N THR A 458 20.76 -7.01 -6.80
CA THR A 458 21.24 -8.12 -5.95
C THR A 458 21.96 -9.19 -6.78
N PRO A 459 22.91 -9.94 -6.19
CA PRO A 459 23.55 -11.05 -6.89
C PRO A 459 22.56 -12.10 -7.40
N ALA A 460 21.53 -12.42 -6.60
CA ALA A 460 20.48 -13.35 -6.99
C ALA A 460 19.66 -12.81 -8.16
N GLY A 461 19.21 -11.55 -8.07
CA GLY A 461 18.42 -10.88 -9.10
C GLY A 461 19.17 -10.74 -10.44
N ALA A 462 20.42 -10.28 -10.41
CA ALA A 462 21.26 -10.16 -11.61
C ALA A 462 21.50 -11.51 -12.30
N THR A 463 21.66 -12.59 -11.53
CA THR A 463 21.97 -13.92 -12.07
C THR A 463 20.73 -14.64 -12.59
N HIS A 464 19.60 -14.52 -11.90
CA HIS A 464 18.40 -15.35 -12.12
C HIS A 464 17.23 -14.59 -12.72
N ILE A 465 17.43 -13.36 -13.22
CA ILE A 465 16.39 -12.67 -13.98
C ILE A 465 16.01 -13.53 -15.20
N TRP A 466 14.71 -13.77 -15.32
CA TRP A 466 14.09 -14.50 -16.42
C TRP A 466 13.36 -13.55 -17.35
N TYR A 467 12.59 -12.61 -16.82
CA TYR A 467 11.93 -11.58 -17.63
C TYR A 467 11.97 -10.25 -16.89
N LEU A 468 12.21 -9.16 -17.64
CA LEU A 468 12.17 -7.81 -17.09
C LEU A 468 11.48 -6.88 -18.08
N ASN A 469 10.37 -6.25 -17.69
CA ASN A 469 9.86 -5.09 -18.41
C ASN A 469 9.17 -4.15 -17.42
N LEU A 470 9.85 -3.04 -17.13
CA LEU A 470 9.36 -2.07 -16.15
C LEU A 470 8.29 -1.13 -16.71
N ASN A 471 8.28 -0.95 -18.03
CA ASN A 471 7.46 0.04 -18.73
C ASN A 471 6.79 -0.63 -19.94
N PRO A 472 5.89 -1.61 -19.72
CA PRO A 472 5.16 -2.22 -20.82
C PRO A 472 4.23 -1.19 -21.47
N THR A 473 3.98 -1.37 -22.77
CA THR A 473 2.99 -0.64 -23.54
C THR A 473 2.12 -1.63 -24.32
N PRO A 474 0.95 -1.21 -24.86
CA PRO A 474 0.12 -2.10 -25.67
C PRO A 474 0.87 -2.72 -26.87
N ASP A 475 1.87 -2.03 -27.39
CA ASP A 475 2.68 -2.46 -28.54
C ASP A 475 4.01 -3.13 -28.14
N ASP A 476 4.43 -2.98 -26.87
CA ASP A 476 5.71 -3.49 -26.38
C ASP A 476 5.57 -4.12 -24.99
N ILE A 477 5.43 -5.43 -24.99
CA ILE A 477 5.51 -6.31 -23.82
C ILE A 477 6.77 -7.18 -23.86
N LEU A 478 7.77 -6.80 -24.66
CA LEU A 478 8.95 -7.63 -24.86
C LEU A 478 9.86 -7.61 -23.63
N ASP A 479 10.53 -8.74 -23.40
CA ASP A 479 11.59 -8.87 -22.41
C ASP A 479 12.74 -7.87 -22.64
N LYS A 480 13.13 -7.16 -21.58
CA LYS A 480 14.25 -6.21 -21.50
C LYS A 480 15.39 -6.71 -20.61
N SER A 481 15.31 -7.94 -20.10
CA SER A 481 16.38 -8.57 -19.31
C SER A 481 17.58 -9.01 -20.15
N GLY A 482 17.40 -9.12 -21.48
CA GLY A 482 18.39 -9.68 -22.40
C GLY A 482 18.35 -11.21 -22.49
N LYS A 483 17.39 -11.89 -21.85
CA LYS A 483 17.22 -13.35 -21.94
C LYS A 483 16.35 -13.80 -23.12
N GLY A 484 15.55 -12.90 -23.68
CA GLY A 484 14.72 -13.17 -24.87
C GLY A 484 13.44 -13.92 -24.56
N HIS A 485 12.98 -13.90 -23.30
CA HIS A 485 11.76 -14.59 -22.89
C HIS A 485 10.53 -13.72 -23.18
N HIS A 486 10.19 -13.57 -24.46
CA HIS A 486 9.13 -12.69 -24.91
C HIS A 486 7.73 -13.31 -24.71
N PRO A 487 6.80 -12.63 -24.00
CA PRO A 487 5.39 -13.01 -24.03
C PRO A 487 4.76 -12.65 -25.38
N SER A 488 3.56 -13.19 -25.61
CA SER A 488 2.71 -12.85 -26.75
C SER A 488 1.31 -12.49 -26.29
N TRP A 489 0.70 -11.52 -26.98
CA TRP A 489 -0.71 -11.19 -26.78
C TRP A 489 -1.61 -12.37 -27.20
N VAL A 490 -2.71 -12.55 -26.47
CA VAL A 490 -3.77 -13.50 -26.81
C VAL A 490 -4.97 -12.73 -27.34
N GLY A 491 -5.55 -13.21 -28.45
CA GLY A 491 -6.68 -12.55 -29.09
C GLY A 491 -6.33 -11.21 -29.74
N ASN A 492 -7.39 -10.48 -30.12
CA ASN A 492 -7.28 -9.27 -30.93
C ASN A 492 -7.43 -7.97 -30.13
N LYS A 493 -7.71 -8.05 -28.83
CA LYS A 493 -7.85 -6.86 -27.97
C LYS A 493 -6.54 -6.56 -27.27
N ARG A 494 -6.37 -5.30 -26.89
CA ARG A 494 -5.18 -4.78 -26.20
C ARG A 494 -5.62 -3.88 -25.06
N PRO A 495 -4.87 -3.82 -23.95
CA PRO A 495 -5.05 -2.78 -22.95
C PRO A 495 -4.72 -1.41 -23.57
N THR A 496 -5.18 -0.33 -22.94
CA THR A 496 -4.77 1.02 -23.33
C THR A 496 -3.47 1.42 -22.63
N LEU A 497 -2.75 2.38 -23.20
CA LEU A 497 -1.51 2.88 -22.62
C LEU A 497 -1.80 3.70 -21.36
N PHE A 498 -1.16 3.35 -20.26
CA PHE A 498 -0.97 4.24 -19.12
C PHE A 498 0.35 5.01 -19.30
N THR A 499 0.37 6.28 -18.93
CA THR A 499 1.59 7.08 -18.84
C THR A 499 1.51 7.91 -17.58
N GLU A 500 2.55 7.81 -16.75
CA GLU A 500 2.80 8.67 -15.59
C GLU A 500 3.82 9.75 -15.94
#